data_AF-A0A3B9W4T0-F1
#
_entry.id   AF-A0A3B9W4T0-F1
#
_cell.length_a   1.000
_cell.length_b   1.000
_cell.length_c   1.000
_cell.angle_alpha   90.00
_cell.angle_beta   90.00
_cell.angle_gamma   90.00
#
_symmetry.space_group_name_H-M   'P 1'
#
loop_
_entity.id
_entity.type
_entity.pdbx_description
1 polymer ?
#
loop_
_entity_poly.entity_id
_entity_poly.type
_entity_poly.pdbx_seq_one_letter_code
_entity_poly.pdbx_strand_id
1 'polypeptide(L)'
;MARGGPRLDHGRRLELGQSFQDGGEHYQRVRPGYPGESADWLIPAGARDAVDVGAGTGKFTALLLQRGLSVSAVDPSLDMLEQLR
;
A
#
# COMPACT_ATOMS: atom_id res chain seq x y z
N MET A 1 -19.71 6.66 -26.22
CA MET A 1 -18.61 6.54 -25.24
C MET A 1 -19.05 5.56 -24.16
N ALA A 2 -18.48 4.35 -24.15
CA ALA A 2 -18.80 3.34 -23.13
C ALA A 2 -18.20 3.78 -21.79
N ARG A 3 -19.06 4.22 -20.86
CA ARG A 3 -18.67 4.55 -19.48
C ARG A 3 -18.60 3.26 -18.67
N GLY A 4 -17.42 2.65 -18.62
CA GLY A 4 -17.17 1.51 -17.75
C GLY A 4 -16.05 0.64 -18.28
N GLY A 5 -14.89 0.72 -17.64
CA GLY A 5 -13.82 -0.26 -17.85
C GLY A 5 -14.28 -1.68 -17.49
N PRO A 6 -13.47 -2.70 -17.78
CA PRO A 6 -13.83 -4.08 -17.49
C PRO A 6 -14.18 -4.23 -16.00
N ARG A 7 -15.46 -4.48 -15.72
CA ARG A 7 -15.93 -4.82 -14.38
C ARG A 7 -15.70 -6.31 -14.20
N LEU A 8 -14.60 -6.67 -13.54
CA LEU A 8 -14.42 -8.02 -13.05
C LEU A 8 -15.60 -8.36 -12.14
N ASP A 9 -16.20 -9.54 -12.29
CA ASP A 9 -17.16 -10.02 -11.32
C ASP A 9 -16.47 -10.24 -9.96
N HIS A 10 -17.27 -10.35 -8.89
CA HIS A 10 -16.75 -10.45 -7.53
C HIS A 10 -15.83 -11.67 -7.35
N GLY A 11 -16.19 -12.82 -7.93
CA GLY A 11 -15.40 -14.04 -7.84
C GLY A 11 -14.04 -13.87 -8.51
N ARG A 12 -14.00 -13.29 -9.71
CA ARG A 12 -12.74 -13.05 -10.43
C ARG A 12 -11.82 -12.04 -9.73
N ARG A 13 -12.37 -11.06 -9.01
CA ARG A 13 -11.57 -10.13 -8.18
C ARG A 13 -10.91 -10.84 -7.00
N LEU A 14 -11.64 -11.73 -6.33
CA LEU A 14 -11.10 -12.50 -5.22
C LEU A 14 -9.99 -13.44 -5.70
N GLU A 15 -10.22 -14.14 -6.81
CA GLU A 15 -9.26 -15.07 -7.39
C GLU A 15 -7.93 -14.38 -7.79
N LEU A 16 -7.99 -13.19 -8.39
CA LEU A 16 -6.80 -12.41 -8.71
C LEU A 16 -6.10 -11.86 -7.43
N GLY A 17 -6.88 -11.46 -6.42
CA GLY A 17 -6.35 -10.96 -5.15
C GLY A 17 -5.57 -12.01 -4.35
N GLN A 18 -5.94 -13.29 -4.45
CA GLN A 18 -5.26 -14.40 -3.76
C GLN A 18 -3.77 -14.49 -4.13
N SER A 19 -3.38 -14.09 -5.35
CA SER A 19 -1.98 -14.13 -5.79
C SER A 19 -1.04 -13.20 -5.02
N PHE A 20 -1.58 -12.28 -4.21
CA PHE A 20 -0.81 -11.33 -3.40
C PHE A 20 -0.80 -11.67 -1.90
N GLN A 21 -1.37 -12.81 -1.49
CA GLN A 21 -1.49 -13.17 -0.07
C GLN A 21 -0.23 -13.81 0.53
N ASP A 22 0.71 -14.26 -0.30
CA ASP A 22 1.94 -14.94 0.16
C ASP A 22 3.20 -14.22 -0.32
N GLY A 23 4.29 -14.32 0.45
CA GLY A 23 5.64 -13.93 0.02
C GLY A 23 6.08 -12.53 0.46
N GLY A 24 5.42 -11.95 1.48
CA GLY A 24 5.73 -10.63 2.02
C GLY A 24 7.18 -10.49 2.49
N GLU A 25 7.76 -11.54 3.08
CA GLU A 25 9.16 -11.55 3.52
C GLU A 25 10.15 -11.44 2.34
N HIS A 26 9.89 -12.15 1.23
CA HIS A 26 10.70 -12.02 0.01
C HIS A 26 10.47 -10.66 -0.65
N TYR A 27 9.22 -10.21 -0.72
CA TYR A 27 8.84 -8.91 -1.28
C TYR A 27 9.52 -7.74 -0.55
N GLN A 28 9.56 -7.80 0.79
CA GLN A 28 10.25 -6.80 1.62
C GLN A 28 11.74 -6.72 1.27
N ARG A 29 12.41 -7.86 1.07
CA ARG A 29 13.84 -7.90 0.77
C ARG A 29 14.21 -7.36 -0.60
N VAL A 30 13.42 -7.66 -1.64
CA VAL A 30 13.85 -7.42 -3.03
C VAL A 30 13.34 -6.11 -3.63
N ARG A 31 12.22 -5.58 -3.12
CA ARG A 31 11.66 -4.32 -3.66
C ARG A 31 12.50 -3.11 -3.19
N PRO A 32 12.93 -2.22 -4.08
CA PRO A 32 13.48 -0.93 -3.68
C PRO A 32 12.46 -0.13 -2.85
N GLY A 33 12.95 0.71 -1.94
CA GLY A 33 12.13 1.71 -1.28
C GLY A 33 11.71 2.82 -2.24
N TYR A 34 10.79 3.68 -1.78
CA TYR A 34 10.38 4.87 -2.53
C TYR A 34 11.37 6.02 -2.30
N PRO A 35 11.64 6.87 -3.33
CA PRO A 35 12.34 8.13 -3.13
C PRO A 35 11.59 9.01 -2.14
N GLY A 36 12.30 9.64 -1.19
CA GLY A 36 11.68 10.52 -0.17
C GLY A 36 10.90 11.70 -0.78
N GLU A 37 11.36 12.22 -1.92
CA GLU A 37 10.68 13.27 -2.71
C GLU A 37 9.26 12.89 -3.14
N SER A 38 8.94 11.59 -3.21
CA SER A 38 7.59 11.11 -3.55
C SER A 38 6.60 11.50 -2.45
N ALA A 39 7.01 11.36 -1.19
CA ALA A 39 6.19 11.77 -0.05
C ALA A 39 6.09 13.30 0.03
N ASP A 40 7.18 14.02 -0.26
CA ASP A 40 7.20 15.49 -0.20
C ASP A 40 6.32 16.13 -1.28
N TRP A 41 6.26 15.51 -2.46
CA TRP A 41 5.33 15.92 -3.53
C TRP A 41 3.87 15.60 -3.18
N LEU A 42 3.62 14.46 -2.55
CA LEU A 42 2.27 13.95 -2.28
C LEU A 42 1.60 14.65 -1.08
N ILE A 43 2.35 14.89 0.00
CA ILE A 43 1.79 15.32 1.29
C ILE A 43 1.51 16.84 1.25
N PRO A 44 0.24 17.27 1.34
CA PRO A 44 -0.07 18.69 1.39
C PRO A 44 0.32 19.30 2.74
N ALA A 45 0.64 20.59 2.73
CA ALA A 45 0.96 21.32 3.95
C ALA A 45 -0.17 21.24 4.99
N GLY A 46 0.18 20.92 6.24
CA GLY A 46 -0.78 20.81 7.34
C GLY A 46 -1.50 19.46 7.44
N ALA A 47 -1.20 18.49 6.56
CA ALA A 47 -1.68 17.12 6.72
C ALA A 47 -1.27 16.53 8.07
N ARG A 48 -2.19 15.81 8.71
CA ARG A 48 -1.99 15.16 10.01
C ARG A 48 -2.24 13.67 9.96
N ASP A 49 -3.22 13.24 9.18
CA ASP A 49 -3.65 11.85 9.09
C ASP A 49 -3.51 11.34 7.65
N ALA A 50 -3.17 10.06 7.50
CA ALA A 50 -3.11 9.37 6.22
C ALA A 50 -3.64 7.93 6.31
N VAL A 51 -4.18 7.44 5.19
CA VAL A 51 -4.49 6.03 4.99
C VAL A 51 -3.63 5.51 3.84
N ASP A 52 -2.77 4.54 4.11
CA ASP A 52 -1.93 3.87 3.11
C ASP A 52 -2.66 2.61 2.62
N VAL A 53 -3.25 2.69 1.42
CA VAL A 53 -4.09 1.63 0.84
C VAL A 53 -3.25 0.72 -0.04
N GLY A 54 -3.22 -0.57 0.30
CA GLY A 54 -2.26 -1.51 -0.28
C GLY A 54 -0.86 -1.28 0.30
N ALA A 55 -0.80 -1.07 1.63
CA ALA A 55 0.44 -0.73 2.33
C ALA A 55 1.53 -1.78 2.14
N GLY A 56 1.16 -3.03 1.80
CA GLY A 56 2.07 -4.14 1.66
C GLY A 56 2.92 -4.28 2.92
N THR A 57 4.24 -4.27 2.74
CA THR A 57 5.22 -4.38 3.82
C THR A 57 5.60 -3.05 4.47
N GLY A 58 4.88 -1.96 4.17
CA GLY A 58 5.02 -0.67 4.85
C GLY A 58 6.09 0.28 4.33
N LYS A 59 6.67 0.03 3.13
CA LYS A 59 7.74 0.87 2.57
C LYS A 59 7.33 2.33 2.38
N PHE A 60 6.11 2.58 1.93
CA PHE A 60 5.60 3.94 1.78
C PHE A 60 5.06 4.48 3.12
N THR A 61 4.41 3.63 3.91
CA THR A 61 3.99 3.93 5.29
C THR A 61 5.13 4.54 6.11
N ALA A 62 6.35 4.00 6.00
CA ALA A 62 7.52 4.53 6.69
C ALA A 62 7.85 5.99 6.31
N LEU A 63 7.70 6.35 5.03
CA LEU A 63 7.91 7.73 4.59
C LEU A 63 6.84 8.68 5.14
N LEU A 64 5.57 8.24 5.18
CA LEU A 64 4.48 9.02 5.76
C LEU A 64 4.71 9.29 7.25
N LEU A 65 5.12 8.26 8.00
CA LEU A 65 5.46 8.37 9.43
C LEU A 65 6.64 9.32 9.67
N GLN A 66 7.69 9.26 8.84
CA GLN A 66 8.84 10.16 8.92
C GLN A 66 8.46 11.64 8.71
N ARG A 67 7.34 11.94 8.05
CA ARG A 67 6.80 13.30 7.90
C ARG A 67 5.86 13.70 9.05
N GLY A 68 5.67 12.85 10.05
CA GLY A 68 4.90 13.15 11.24
C GLY A 68 3.39 12.97 11.06
N LEU A 69 2.96 12.18 10.08
CA LEU A 69 1.55 11.83 9.91
C LEU A 69 1.19 10.66 10.85
N SER A 70 -0.03 10.67 11.35
CA SER A 70 -0.71 9.51 11.91
C SER A 70 -1.22 8.65 10.75
N VAL A 71 -0.77 7.39 10.65
CA VAL A 71 -1.00 6.56 9.46
C VAL A 71 -1.78 5.30 9.82
N SER A 72 -2.87 5.07 9.10
CA SER A 72 -3.58 3.78 9.07
C SER A 72 -3.14 3.00 7.83
N ALA A 73 -2.35 1.95 8.01
CA ALA A 73 -1.95 1.04 6.94
C ALA A 73 -3.03 -0.02 6.71
N VAL A 74 -3.43 -0.22 5.44
CA VAL A 74 -4.48 -1.16 5.06
C VAL A 74 -3.97 -2.04 3.93
N ASP A 75 -4.02 -3.36 4.13
CA ASP A 75 -3.71 -4.35 3.11
C ASP A 75 -4.57 -5.61 3.32
N PRO A 76 -5.09 -6.26 2.26
CA PRO A 76 -5.80 -7.53 2.39
C PRO A 76 -4.89 -8.71 2.79
N SER A 77 -3.57 -8.60 2.66
CA SER A 77 -2.62 -9.63 3.04
C SER A 77 -2.12 -9.44 4.47
N LEU A 78 -2.48 -10.36 5.37
CA LEU A 78 -1.96 -10.39 6.73
C LEU A 78 -0.44 -10.63 6.76
N ASP A 79 0.08 -11.51 5.89
CA ASP A 79 1.52 -11.79 5.76
C ASP A 79 2.34 -10.53 5.41
N MET A 80 1.78 -9.66 4.57
CA MET A 80 2.37 -8.35 4.25
C MET A 80 2.34 -7.42 5.46
N LEU A 81 1.20 -7.31 6.15
CA LEU A 81 1.03 -6.44 7.31
C LEU A 81 1.92 -6.85 8.49
N GLU A 82 2.19 -8.14 8.67
CA GLU A 82 3.10 -8.65 9.71
C GLU A 82 4.55 -8.13 9.56
N GLN A 83 4.93 -7.65 8.36
CA GLN A 83 6.23 -7.04 8.11
C GLN A 83 6.28 -5.56 8.53
N LEU A 84 5.15 -4.89 8.74
CA LEU A 84 5.12 -3.55 9.33
C LEU A 84 5.52 -3.67 10.81
N ARG A 85 6.70 -3.15 11.14
CA ARG A 85 7.24 -3.09 12.50
C ARG A 85 7.68 -1.68 12.84
#